data_AF-A0A1H3HR69-F1
#
_entry.id   AF-A0A1H3HR69-F1
#
_cell.length_a   1.000
_cell.length_b   1.000
_cell.length_c   1.000
_cell.angle_alpha   90.00
_cell.angle_beta   90.00
_cell.angle_gamma   90.00
#
_symmetry.space_group_name_H-M   'P 1'
#
loop_
_entity.id
_entity.type
_entity.pdbx_description
1 polymer ?
#
loop_
_entity_poly.entity_id
_entity_poly.type
_entity_poly.pdbx_seq_one_letter_code
_entity_poly.pdbx_strand_id
1 'polypeptide(L)'
;MSILHSIFNGEYDIEFEVRGNGTVSNEAFDLDVNRAFERYKEECGGEPRDLSLVIEDTLKSGFDYGFTEVETAFLERLENLKELILPDSITEIKMTDKLERILKENNTLIRGSLDSFAERFAAEMGLNFRPADFIFARHVFAKVQEITLLTVQFNRDGSVQIRSDVDSPGSSAGNTFGGVFYNEIPSDFWMNTTAEEVSAMYPGLDDVVVKDGRLADFIEKAKEHKIFTGKN
;
A
#
# COMPACT_ATOMS: atom_id res chain seq x y z
N MET A 1 3.49 -18.46 7.75
CA MET A 1 4.88 -18.01 7.99
C MET A 1 4.85 -16.51 7.75
N SER A 2 5.28 -15.73 8.74
CA SER A 2 5.23 -14.28 8.69
C SER A 2 6.64 -13.75 8.49
N ILE A 3 6.78 -12.74 7.62
CA ILE A 3 8.05 -12.11 7.27
C ILE A 3 7.88 -10.63 7.60
N LEU A 4 8.84 -10.08 8.33
CA LEU A 4 9.05 -8.64 8.42
C LEU A 4 10.25 -8.29 7.54
N HIS A 5 10.14 -7.21 6.79
CA HIS A 5 11.24 -6.61 6.06
C HIS A 5 11.38 -5.15 6.50
N SER A 6 12.62 -4.66 6.52
CA SER A 6 12.92 -3.25 6.78
C SER A 6 13.76 -2.67 5.65
N ILE A 7 13.36 -1.49 5.17
CA ILE A 7 14.05 -0.76 4.10
C ILE A 7 14.55 0.57 4.67
N PHE A 8 15.82 0.87 4.37
CA PHE A 8 16.43 2.17 4.61
C PHE A 8 16.56 2.91 3.26
N ASN A 9 16.30 4.22 3.27
CA ASN A 9 16.20 5.09 2.08
C ASN A 9 14.86 5.01 1.32
N GLY A 10 13.77 4.67 2.03
CA GLY A 10 12.41 4.88 1.54
C GLY A 10 11.95 6.34 1.65
N GLU A 11 10.65 6.58 1.56
CA GLU A 11 10.06 7.89 1.88
C GLU A 11 10.11 8.22 3.39
N TYR A 12 10.36 7.20 4.21
CA TYR A 12 10.52 7.26 5.67
C TYR A 12 11.93 6.84 6.10
N ASP A 13 12.34 7.27 7.30
CA ASP A 13 13.63 6.86 7.89
C ASP A 13 13.69 5.31 7.98
N ILE A 14 12.58 4.64 8.33
CA ILE A 14 12.41 3.18 8.21
C ILE A 14 11.01 2.84 7.69
N GLU A 15 10.96 1.97 6.69
CA GLU A 15 9.73 1.34 6.22
C GLU A 15 9.73 -0.13 6.61
N PHE A 16 8.72 -0.51 7.39
CA PHE A 16 8.46 -1.89 7.75
C PHE A 16 7.40 -2.48 6.83
N GLU A 17 7.69 -3.64 6.26
CA GLU A 17 6.74 -4.37 5.44
C GLU A 17 6.51 -5.76 6.04
N VAL A 18 5.25 -6.06 6.33
CA VAL A 18 4.84 -7.33 6.94
C VAL A 18 4.01 -8.12 5.96
N ARG A 19 4.43 -9.37 5.71
CA ARG A 19 3.72 -10.33 4.85
C ARG A 19 3.49 -11.63 5.61
N GLY A 20 2.30 -12.20 5.55
CA GLY A 20 2.00 -13.43 6.26
C GLY A 20 0.54 -13.59 6.64
N ASN A 21 0.30 -14.27 7.76
CA ASN A 21 -1.03 -14.63 8.20
C ASN A 21 -1.17 -14.68 9.72
N GLY A 22 -2.42 -14.58 10.20
CA GLY A 22 -2.75 -14.60 11.62
C GLY A 22 -2.67 -13.23 12.25
N THR A 23 -1.92 -13.10 13.35
CA THR A 23 -1.77 -11.85 14.10
C THR A 23 -0.38 -11.25 13.84
N VAL A 24 -0.33 -9.95 13.55
CA VAL A 24 0.92 -9.18 13.54
C VAL A 24 1.33 -8.93 14.99
N SER A 25 2.34 -9.63 15.49
CA SER A 25 2.79 -9.56 16.89
C SER A 25 4.30 -9.49 17.01
N ASN A 26 4.80 -9.08 18.17
CA ASN A 26 6.24 -9.12 18.42
C ASN A 26 6.79 -10.55 18.31
N GLU A 27 6.07 -11.54 18.85
CA GLU A 27 6.46 -12.94 18.79
C GLU A 27 6.52 -13.47 17.35
N ALA A 28 5.69 -12.94 16.45
CA ALA A 28 5.73 -13.29 15.03
C ALA A 28 7.00 -12.77 14.33
N PHE A 29 7.67 -11.75 14.90
CA PHE A 29 8.79 -11.03 14.29
C PHE A 29 9.95 -10.80 15.28
N ASP A 30 10.09 -11.68 16.28
CA ASP A 30 10.76 -11.47 17.59
C ASP A 30 12.23 -10.97 17.54
N LEU A 31 12.83 -10.92 16.35
CA LEU A 31 14.21 -10.51 16.09
C LEU A 31 14.39 -9.26 15.22
N ASP A 32 13.34 -8.65 14.66
CA ASP A 32 13.53 -7.76 13.50
C ASP A 32 13.31 -6.25 13.78
N VAL A 33 12.35 -5.83 14.62
CA VAL A 33 12.14 -4.37 14.87
C VAL A 33 13.29 -3.71 15.65
N ASN A 34 13.72 -4.30 16.77
CA ASN A 34 14.85 -3.73 17.54
C ASN A 34 16.13 -3.75 16.72
N ARG A 35 16.36 -4.82 15.96
CA ARG A 35 17.52 -4.94 15.10
C ARG A 35 17.50 -3.91 13.97
N ALA A 36 16.33 -3.60 13.41
CA ALA A 36 16.17 -2.52 12.44
C ALA A 36 16.52 -1.16 13.06
N PHE A 37 16.08 -0.88 14.29
CA PHE A 37 16.44 0.35 15.00
C PHE A 37 17.93 0.43 15.33
N GLU A 38 18.54 -0.65 15.82
CA GLU A 38 19.98 -0.73 16.08
C GLU A 38 20.78 -0.49 14.79
N ARG A 39 20.38 -1.15 13.70
CA ARG A 39 21.03 -0.98 12.39
C ARG A 39 20.87 0.44 11.85
N TYR A 40 19.69 1.04 11.98
CA TYR A 40 19.47 2.44 11.61
C TYR A 40 20.40 3.36 12.41
N LYS A 41 20.55 3.12 13.71
CA LYS A 41 21.43 3.91 14.57
C LYS A 41 22.91 3.79 14.18
N GLU A 42 23.35 2.59 13.81
CA GLU A 42 24.71 2.32 13.34
C GLU A 42 24.98 2.98 11.97
N GLU A 43 24.01 2.92 11.04
CA GLU A 43 24.18 3.42 9.67
C GLU A 43 23.92 4.94 9.55
N CYS A 44 22.95 5.48 10.28
CA CYS A 44 22.44 6.84 10.12
C CYS A 44 22.74 7.78 11.31
N GLY A 45 23.18 7.24 12.47
CA GLY A 45 23.63 8.05 13.61
C GLY A 45 22.52 8.72 14.42
N GLY A 46 21.50 7.96 14.82
CA GLY A 46 20.39 8.46 15.65
C GLY A 46 19.24 7.46 15.78
N GLU A 47 18.11 7.92 16.32
CA GLU A 47 16.85 7.18 16.30
C GLU A 47 16.03 7.62 15.07
N PRO A 48 15.22 6.72 14.47
CA PRO A 48 14.40 7.06 13.31
C PRO A 48 13.31 8.06 13.72
N ARG A 49 13.14 9.12 12.92
CA ARG A 49 12.21 10.22 13.19
C ARG A 49 10.81 9.95 12.66
N ASP A 50 10.70 9.14 11.61
CA ASP A 50 9.44 8.69 11.06
C ASP A 50 9.51 7.22 10.63
N LEU A 51 8.39 6.52 10.84
CA LEU A 51 8.24 5.12 10.51
C LEU A 51 6.99 4.93 9.64
N SER A 52 7.07 4.06 8.65
CA SER A 52 5.89 3.50 7.98
C SER A 52 5.79 2.01 8.29
N LEU A 53 4.56 1.53 8.51
CA LEU A 53 4.24 0.11 8.61
C LEU A 53 3.23 -0.26 7.52
N VAL A 54 3.64 -1.14 6.63
CA VAL A 54 2.80 -1.73 5.60
C VAL A 54 2.48 -3.16 5.98
N ILE A 55 1.20 -3.46 6.19
CA ILE A 55 0.72 -4.81 6.40
C ILE A 55 0.10 -5.27 5.08
N GLU A 56 0.74 -6.21 4.41
CA GLU A 56 0.26 -6.72 3.14
C GLU A 56 -0.52 -8.01 3.31
N ASP A 57 -1.65 -8.07 2.61
CA ASP A 57 -2.44 -9.28 2.50
C ASP A 57 -2.01 -10.13 1.32
N THR A 58 -1.70 -11.40 1.59
CA THR A 58 -1.40 -12.37 0.54
C THR A 58 -2.65 -12.93 -0.14
N LEU A 59 -3.87 -12.64 0.37
CA LEU A 59 -5.16 -12.98 -0.29
C LEU A 59 -5.21 -12.46 -1.73
N LYS A 60 -4.65 -11.27 -2.00
CA LYS A 60 -4.58 -10.67 -3.35
C LYS A 60 -3.70 -11.45 -4.34
N SER A 61 -2.94 -12.44 -3.86
CA SER A 61 -2.07 -13.31 -4.67
C SER A 61 -2.61 -14.74 -4.83
N GLY A 62 -3.87 -15.01 -4.46
CA GLY A 62 -4.50 -16.32 -4.62
C GLY A 62 -4.15 -17.35 -3.53
N PHE A 63 -3.69 -16.88 -2.36
CA PHE A 63 -3.48 -17.71 -1.17
C PHE A 63 -4.56 -17.40 -0.13
N ASP A 64 -5.12 -18.41 0.54
CA ASP A 64 -6.22 -18.27 1.53
C ASP A 64 -5.77 -17.75 2.91
N TYR A 65 -4.74 -16.90 2.97
CA TYR A 65 -4.22 -16.40 4.23
C TYR A 65 -3.87 -14.92 4.19
N GLY A 66 -4.29 -14.20 5.24
CA GLY A 66 -3.96 -12.80 5.50
C GLY A 66 -3.87 -12.55 7.01
N PHE A 67 -3.34 -11.40 7.40
CA PHE A 67 -3.41 -10.97 8.79
C PHE A 67 -4.84 -10.55 9.13
N THR A 68 -5.36 -11.04 10.25
CA THR A 68 -6.70 -10.69 10.74
C THR A 68 -6.65 -9.70 11.89
N GLU A 69 -5.50 -9.61 12.57
CA GLU A 69 -5.32 -8.79 13.76
C GLU A 69 -3.91 -8.19 13.83
N VAL A 70 -3.79 -7.06 14.54
CA VAL A 70 -2.51 -6.46 14.91
C VAL A 70 -2.45 -6.32 16.42
N GLU A 71 -1.40 -6.88 17.03
CA GLU A 71 -1.16 -6.76 18.46
C GLU A 71 -0.85 -5.30 18.82
N THR A 72 -1.59 -4.73 19.77
CA THR A 72 -1.37 -3.36 20.24
C THR A 72 0.07 -3.12 20.69
N ALA A 73 0.66 -4.07 21.42
CA ALA A 73 2.02 -3.96 21.92
C ALA A 73 3.08 -3.92 20.80
N PHE A 74 2.76 -4.44 19.61
CA PHE A 74 3.62 -4.29 18.43
C PHE A 74 3.56 -2.85 17.90
N LEU A 75 2.35 -2.31 17.69
CA LEU A 75 2.17 -0.92 17.21
C LEU A 75 2.73 0.11 18.19
N GLU A 76 2.57 -0.10 19.50
CA GLU A 76 3.07 0.81 20.54
C GLU A 76 4.60 0.90 20.62
N ARG A 77 5.34 -0.01 19.97
CA ARG A 77 6.80 0.07 19.84
C ARG A 77 7.24 1.01 18.72
N LEU A 78 6.35 1.27 17.77
CA LEU A 78 6.59 2.19 16.65
C LEU A 78 6.24 3.61 17.12
N GLU A 79 7.01 4.13 18.08
CA GLU A 79 6.68 5.40 18.77
C GLU A 79 6.62 6.61 17.83
N ASN A 80 7.32 6.54 16.69
CA ASN A 80 7.34 7.58 15.65
C ASN A 80 6.54 7.17 14.38
N LEU A 81 5.52 6.32 14.52
CA LEU A 81 4.70 5.85 13.40
C LEU A 81 3.98 7.01 12.69
N LYS A 82 4.41 7.31 11.46
CA LYS A 82 3.82 8.35 10.61
C LYS A 82 2.84 7.80 9.59
N GLU A 83 2.96 6.55 9.20
CA GLU A 83 2.04 5.90 8.27
C GLU A 83 1.76 4.46 8.69
N LEU A 84 0.48 4.08 8.57
CA LEU A 84 0.02 2.72 8.80
C LEU A 84 -0.88 2.30 7.62
N ILE A 85 -0.40 1.35 6.82
CA ILE A 85 -1.15 0.78 5.69
C ILE A 85 -1.75 -0.56 6.14
N LEU A 86 -3.08 -0.62 6.17
CA LEU A 86 -3.85 -1.77 6.61
C LEU A 86 -4.53 -2.46 5.42
N PRO A 87 -4.49 -3.81 5.35
CA PRO A 87 -5.25 -4.55 4.38
C PRO A 87 -6.70 -4.72 4.84
N ASP A 88 -7.57 -5.09 3.90
CA ASP A 88 -9.01 -5.31 4.16
C ASP A 88 -9.28 -6.48 5.12
N SER A 89 -8.33 -7.39 5.28
CA SER A 89 -8.40 -8.52 6.20
C SER A 89 -8.30 -8.11 7.67
N ILE A 90 -7.71 -6.94 7.98
CA ILE A 90 -7.71 -6.39 9.33
C ILE A 90 -9.04 -5.68 9.57
N THR A 91 -9.81 -6.16 10.55
CA THR A 91 -11.12 -5.60 10.89
C THR A 91 -11.18 -4.94 12.25
N GLU A 92 -10.11 -5.03 13.04
CA GLU A 92 -10.02 -4.45 14.38
C GLU A 92 -8.57 -4.13 14.77
N ILE A 93 -8.39 -3.03 15.50
CA ILE A 93 -7.17 -2.72 16.25
C ILE A 93 -7.62 -2.36 17.66
N LYS A 94 -7.12 -3.11 18.65
CA LYS A 94 -7.43 -2.83 20.04
C LYS A 94 -6.69 -1.57 20.49
N MET A 95 -7.45 -0.52 20.77
CA MET A 95 -6.91 0.76 21.21
C MET A 95 -6.59 0.78 22.71
N THR A 96 -5.51 1.47 23.05
CA THR A 96 -5.06 1.82 24.39
C THR A 96 -4.74 3.31 24.44
N ASP A 97 -4.71 3.91 25.63
CA ASP A 97 -4.34 5.33 25.79
C ASP A 97 -2.95 5.63 25.20
N LYS A 98 -2.00 4.68 25.30
CA LYS A 98 -0.66 4.84 24.74
C LYS A 98 -0.69 4.83 23.22
N LEU A 99 -1.37 3.86 22.59
CA LEU A 99 -1.45 3.79 21.14
C LEU A 99 -2.21 5.00 20.57
N GLU A 100 -3.32 5.39 21.19
CA GLU A 100 -4.08 6.57 20.77
C GLU A 100 -3.22 7.84 20.80
N ARG A 101 -2.45 8.03 21.87
CA ARG A 101 -1.51 9.15 21.98
C ARG A 101 -0.45 9.10 20.88
N ILE A 102 0.17 7.95 20.65
CA ILE A 102 1.17 7.77 19.58
C ILE A 102 0.58 8.19 18.23
N LEU A 103 -0.59 7.67 17.87
CA LEU A 103 -1.20 7.96 16.56
C LEU A 103 -1.56 9.45 16.40
N LYS A 104 -2.14 10.06 17.45
CA LYS A 104 -2.56 11.46 17.41
C LYS A 104 -1.41 12.44 17.45
N GLU A 105 -0.44 12.24 18.34
CA GLU A 105 0.74 13.12 18.44
C GLU A 105 1.58 13.06 17.17
N ASN A 106 1.62 11.89 16.52
CA ASN A 106 2.32 11.74 15.25
C ASN A 106 1.54 12.23 14.04
N ASN A 107 0.23 12.50 14.19
CA ASN A 107 -0.69 12.72 13.08
C ASN A 107 -0.58 11.59 12.03
N THR A 108 -0.61 10.34 12.50
CA THR A 108 -0.40 9.16 11.67
C THR A 108 -1.40 9.12 10.51
N LEU A 109 -0.88 8.96 9.30
CA LEU A 109 -1.68 8.71 8.10
C LEU A 109 -2.10 7.25 8.06
N ILE A 110 -3.40 7.00 8.00
CA ILE A 110 -3.94 5.66 7.79
C ILE A 110 -4.19 5.46 6.31
N ARG A 111 -3.78 4.30 5.78
CA ARG A 111 -4.08 3.91 4.40
C ARG A 111 -4.72 2.53 4.35
N GLY A 112 -5.60 2.35 3.36
CA GLY A 112 -6.32 1.11 3.11
C GLY A 112 -7.24 1.26 1.91
N SER A 113 -8.08 0.26 1.63
CA SER A 113 -9.11 0.39 0.59
C SER A 113 -10.20 1.39 1.00
N LEU A 114 -10.91 1.96 0.02
CA LEU A 114 -12.14 2.72 0.28
C LEU A 114 -13.20 1.81 0.94
N ASP A 115 -14.02 2.38 1.81
CA ASP A 115 -15.07 1.70 2.57
C ASP A 115 -14.56 0.59 3.52
N SER A 116 -13.25 0.52 3.74
CA SER A 116 -12.61 -0.50 4.59
C SER A 116 -12.68 -0.17 6.08
N PHE A 117 -12.25 -1.12 6.91
CA PHE A 117 -11.99 -0.86 8.33
C PHE A 117 -10.99 0.29 8.51
N ALA A 118 -9.92 0.35 7.70
CA ALA A 118 -8.88 1.36 7.82
C ALA A 118 -9.45 2.79 7.71
N GLU A 119 -10.39 3.00 6.78
CA GLU A 119 -11.06 4.28 6.61
C GLU A 119 -11.92 4.66 7.81
N ARG A 120 -12.77 3.73 8.28
CA ARG A 120 -13.62 3.97 9.45
C ARG A 120 -12.78 4.22 10.70
N PHE A 121 -11.73 3.43 10.91
CA PHE A 121 -10.79 3.58 12.00
C PHE A 121 -10.13 4.97 11.99
N ALA A 122 -9.65 5.43 10.84
CA ALA A 122 -9.08 6.77 10.71
C ALA A 122 -10.10 7.86 11.07
N ALA A 123 -11.34 7.74 10.58
CA ALA A 123 -12.40 8.70 10.86
C ALA A 123 -12.79 8.72 12.35
N GLU A 124 -12.96 7.56 12.97
CA GLU A 124 -13.29 7.42 14.40
C GLU A 124 -12.19 8.00 15.30
N MET A 125 -10.92 7.84 14.92
CA MET A 125 -9.77 8.36 15.68
C MET A 125 -9.44 9.83 15.36
N GLY A 126 -10.10 10.44 14.37
CA GLY A 126 -9.79 11.79 13.90
C GLY A 126 -8.42 11.90 13.23
N LEU A 127 -7.99 10.83 12.55
CA LEU A 127 -6.74 10.74 11.81
C LEU A 127 -6.97 11.00 10.31
N ASN A 128 -5.88 11.27 9.59
CA ASN A 128 -5.95 11.41 8.14
C ASN A 128 -6.08 10.04 7.49
N PHE A 129 -6.93 9.93 6.48
CA PHE A 129 -7.07 8.74 5.65
C PHE A 129 -6.70 9.05 4.20
N ARG A 130 -6.00 8.11 3.57
CA ARG A 130 -5.75 8.12 2.12
C ARG A 130 -5.86 6.69 1.58
N PRO A 131 -6.39 6.49 0.38
CA PRO A 131 -6.36 5.17 -0.24
C PRO A 131 -4.94 4.59 -0.32
N ALA A 132 -4.82 3.29 -0.04
CA ALA A 132 -3.60 2.55 -0.31
C ALA A 132 -3.42 2.35 -1.81
N ASP A 133 -2.17 2.20 -2.23
CA ASP A 133 -1.85 1.79 -3.59
C ASP A 133 -2.52 0.45 -3.88
N PHE A 134 -3.03 0.26 -5.09
CA PHE A 134 -3.56 -1.04 -5.48
C PHE A 134 -3.22 -1.40 -6.92
N ILE A 135 -2.80 -2.64 -7.07
CA ILE A 135 -2.58 -3.27 -8.37
C ILE A 135 -3.96 -3.55 -8.96
N PHE A 136 -4.23 -3.00 -10.13
CA PHE A 136 -5.48 -3.19 -10.85
C PHE A 136 -5.34 -4.05 -12.10
N ALA A 137 -4.11 -4.25 -12.58
CA ALA A 137 -3.83 -5.22 -13.63
C ALA A 137 -2.46 -5.85 -13.45
N ARG A 138 -2.42 -7.16 -13.71
CA ARG A 138 -1.19 -7.94 -13.86
C ARG A 138 -1.27 -8.75 -15.14
N HIS A 139 -0.39 -8.47 -16.07
CA HIS A 139 -0.28 -9.20 -17.32
C HIS A 139 1.02 -9.96 -17.39
N VAL A 140 0.95 -11.22 -17.80
CA VAL A 140 2.12 -12.06 -18.04
C VAL A 140 2.15 -12.42 -19.50
N PHE A 141 3.08 -11.80 -20.23
CA PHE A 141 3.32 -12.12 -21.62
C PHE A 141 4.36 -13.23 -21.74
N ALA A 142 3.89 -14.46 -21.52
CA ALA A 142 4.74 -15.66 -21.41
C ALA A 142 5.68 -15.89 -22.61
N LYS A 143 5.31 -15.43 -23.81
CA LYS A 143 6.12 -15.60 -25.03
C LYS A 143 7.47 -14.91 -24.97
N VAL A 144 7.57 -13.79 -24.25
CA VAL A 144 8.82 -13.02 -24.08
C VAL A 144 9.20 -12.86 -22.60
N GLN A 145 8.55 -13.65 -21.74
CA GLN A 145 8.76 -13.65 -20.29
C GLN A 145 8.59 -12.26 -19.63
N GLU A 146 7.75 -11.42 -20.21
CA GLU A 146 7.49 -10.08 -19.68
C GLU A 146 6.31 -10.11 -18.71
N ILE A 147 6.43 -9.34 -17.63
CA ILE A 147 5.37 -9.11 -16.64
C ILE A 147 5.12 -7.61 -16.59
N THR A 148 3.88 -7.19 -16.84
CA THR A 148 3.44 -5.81 -16.63
C THR A 148 2.52 -5.75 -15.41
N LEU A 149 2.83 -4.86 -14.47
CA LEU A 149 1.99 -4.53 -13.32
C LEU A 149 1.53 -3.09 -13.43
N LEU A 150 0.21 -2.87 -13.41
CA LEU A 150 -0.37 -1.54 -13.34
C LEU A 150 -0.94 -1.29 -11.95
N THR A 151 -0.49 -0.20 -11.34
CA THR A 151 -0.85 0.20 -9.97
C THR A 151 -1.39 1.62 -10.00
N VAL A 152 -2.55 1.84 -9.37
CA VAL A 152 -2.91 3.20 -8.97
C VAL A 152 -2.09 3.52 -7.74
N GLN A 153 -1.23 4.53 -7.86
CA GLN A 153 -0.35 5.00 -6.81
C GLN A 153 -0.84 6.34 -6.27
N PHE A 154 -0.94 6.44 -4.94
CA PHE A 154 -1.29 7.67 -4.23
C PHE A 154 -0.04 8.22 -3.53
N ASN A 155 0.52 9.27 -4.09
CA ASN A 155 1.77 9.88 -3.62
C ASN A 155 1.57 10.63 -2.30
N ARG A 156 2.67 10.89 -1.59
CA ARG A 156 2.67 11.58 -0.30
C ARG A 156 2.00 12.96 -0.33
N ASP A 157 2.20 13.70 -1.42
CA ASP A 157 1.62 15.02 -1.66
C ASP A 157 0.11 15.00 -2.01
N GLY A 158 -0.47 13.80 -2.16
CA GLY A 158 -1.87 13.61 -2.52
C GLY A 158 -2.12 13.52 -4.03
N SER A 159 -1.09 13.68 -4.86
CA SER A 159 -1.19 13.39 -6.28
C SER A 159 -1.39 11.90 -6.54
N VAL A 160 -1.97 11.60 -7.69
CA VAL A 160 -2.33 10.24 -8.10
C VAL A 160 -1.71 9.97 -9.47
N GLN A 161 -1.16 8.78 -9.65
CA GLN A 161 -0.62 8.34 -10.92
C GLN A 161 -0.87 6.86 -11.17
N ILE A 162 -0.83 6.44 -12.44
CA ILE A 162 -0.72 5.04 -12.80
C ILE A 162 0.77 4.72 -12.94
N ARG A 163 1.27 3.85 -12.06
CA ARG A 163 2.60 3.26 -12.18
C ARG A 163 2.50 1.97 -12.99
N SER A 164 3.29 1.89 -14.06
CA SER A 164 3.49 0.69 -14.87
C SER A 164 4.87 0.11 -14.62
N ASP A 165 4.94 -1.07 -14.03
CA ASP A 165 6.18 -1.82 -13.81
C ASP A 165 6.28 -2.93 -14.85
N VAL A 166 7.26 -2.84 -15.75
CA VAL A 166 7.50 -3.82 -16.81
C VAL A 166 8.81 -4.56 -16.52
N ASP A 167 8.68 -5.81 -16.08
CA ASP A 167 9.80 -6.72 -15.85
C ASP A 167 9.97 -7.63 -17.07
N SER A 168 11.17 -7.66 -17.65
CA SER A 168 11.50 -8.51 -18.80
C SER A 168 12.93 -9.06 -18.68
N PRO A 169 13.14 -10.38 -18.72
CA PRO A 169 14.47 -10.98 -18.67
C PRO A 169 15.11 -10.91 -20.07
N GLY A 170 15.80 -9.81 -20.41
CA GLY A 170 16.62 -9.81 -21.64
C GLY A 170 17.31 -8.51 -22.05
N SER A 171 18.53 -8.27 -21.58
CA SER A 171 19.47 -7.33 -22.23
C SER A 171 20.39 -8.00 -23.27
N SER A 172 20.06 -9.19 -23.79
CA SER A 172 20.89 -9.85 -24.81
C SER A 172 20.13 -10.05 -26.13
N ALA A 173 20.50 -9.20 -27.10
CA ALA A 173 20.13 -9.25 -28.51
C ALA A 173 18.67 -8.87 -28.88
N GLY A 174 18.33 -7.59 -28.66
CA GLY A 174 17.26 -6.90 -29.40
C GLY A 174 16.10 -6.40 -28.53
N ASN A 175 16.26 -5.21 -27.95
CA ASN A 175 15.21 -4.34 -27.39
C ASN A 175 14.01 -5.03 -26.72
N THR A 176 14.19 -5.62 -25.54
CA THR A 176 13.08 -5.76 -24.58
C THR A 176 13.19 -4.64 -23.55
N PHE A 177 12.12 -3.85 -23.46
CA PHE A 177 12.06 -2.57 -22.75
C PHE A 177 11.49 -2.82 -21.35
N GLY A 178 12.35 -3.15 -20.40
CA GLY A 178 12.00 -3.19 -18.97
C GLY A 178 12.13 -1.81 -18.34
N GLY A 179 11.24 -1.47 -17.40
CA GLY A 179 11.29 -0.18 -16.72
C GLY A 179 10.04 0.15 -15.93
N VAL A 180 10.15 1.23 -15.15
CA VAL A 180 9.03 1.81 -14.41
C VAL A 180 8.60 3.10 -15.10
N PHE A 181 7.31 3.18 -15.43
CA PHE A 181 6.71 4.33 -16.10
C PHE A 181 5.61 4.92 -15.23
N TYR A 182 5.46 6.23 -15.28
CA TYR A 182 4.50 6.98 -14.47
C TYR A 182 3.60 7.81 -15.39
N ASN A 183 2.29 7.62 -15.27
CA ASN A 183 1.28 8.40 -15.96
C ASN A 183 0.48 9.19 -14.92
N GLU A 184 0.70 10.50 -14.85
CA GLU A 184 -0.05 11.38 -13.95
C GLU A 184 -1.54 11.34 -14.27
N ILE A 185 -2.36 11.27 -13.22
CA ILE A 185 -3.81 11.26 -13.33
C ILE A 185 -4.33 12.66 -12.94
N PRO A 186 -5.10 13.35 -13.80
CA PRO A 186 -5.69 14.64 -13.42
C PRO A 186 -6.73 14.46 -12.31
N SER A 187 -6.94 15.50 -11.50
CA SER A 187 -7.80 15.42 -10.31
C SER A 187 -9.25 15.04 -10.60
N ASP A 188 -9.76 15.34 -11.80
CA ASP A 188 -11.12 15.05 -12.24
C ASP A 188 -11.26 13.70 -12.96
N PHE A 189 -10.17 12.95 -13.12
CA PHE A 189 -10.13 11.67 -13.83
C PHE A 189 -11.21 10.71 -13.36
N TRP A 190 -11.35 10.54 -12.05
CA TRP A 190 -12.29 9.60 -11.45
C TRP A 190 -13.74 9.90 -11.81
N MET A 191 -14.06 11.17 -12.04
CA MET A 191 -15.43 11.62 -12.35
C MET A 191 -15.80 11.39 -13.81
N ASN A 192 -14.80 11.41 -14.69
CA ASN A 192 -14.99 11.51 -16.14
C ASN A 192 -14.48 10.28 -16.90
N THR A 193 -13.93 9.27 -16.21
CA THR A 193 -13.29 8.11 -16.85
C THR A 193 -13.98 6.81 -16.45
N THR A 194 -13.98 5.82 -17.35
CA THR A 194 -14.37 4.43 -17.08
C THR A 194 -13.18 3.48 -17.13
N ALA A 195 -13.32 2.27 -16.55
CA ALA A 195 -12.25 1.26 -16.61
C ALA A 195 -11.89 0.86 -18.05
N GLU A 196 -12.86 0.87 -18.97
CA GLU A 196 -12.66 0.59 -20.40
C GLU A 196 -11.84 1.69 -21.08
N GLU A 197 -12.07 2.96 -20.74
CA GLU A 197 -11.27 4.08 -21.24
C GLU A 197 -9.84 4.01 -20.71
N VAL A 198 -9.65 3.59 -19.45
CA VAL A 198 -8.31 3.29 -18.93
C VAL A 198 -7.67 2.14 -19.67
N SER A 199 -8.41 1.07 -19.94
CA SER A 199 -7.91 -0.08 -20.68
C SER A 199 -7.43 0.27 -22.08
N ALA A 200 -8.14 1.16 -22.77
CA ALA A 200 -7.76 1.64 -24.09
C ALA A 200 -6.39 2.35 -24.11
N MET A 201 -5.94 2.89 -22.96
CA MET A 201 -4.60 3.47 -22.82
C MET A 201 -3.48 2.41 -22.73
N TYR A 202 -3.83 1.14 -22.46
CA TYR A 202 -2.92 0.01 -22.34
C TYR A 202 -3.31 -1.14 -23.28
N PRO A 203 -3.08 -1.00 -24.60
CA PRO A 203 -3.51 -1.98 -25.59
C PRO A 203 -3.04 -3.41 -25.27
N GLY A 204 -3.96 -4.37 -25.33
CA GLY A 204 -3.68 -5.78 -25.03
C GLY A 204 -3.86 -6.18 -23.57
N LEU A 205 -4.23 -5.23 -22.69
CA LEU A 205 -4.55 -5.51 -21.29
C LEU A 205 -6.06 -5.52 -20.98
N ASP A 206 -6.91 -5.43 -22.01
CA ASP A 206 -8.38 -5.36 -21.87
C ASP A 206 -8.97 -6.47 -21.01
N ASP A 207 -8.55 -7.71 -21.27
CA ASP A 207 -9.03 -8.87 -20.52
C ASP A 207 -8.58 -8.90 -19.05
N VAL A 208 -7.61 -8.07 -18.65
CA VAL A 208 -7.12 -7.99 -17.27
C VAL A 208 -7.70 -6.77 -16.56
N VAL A 209 -7.68 -5.61 -17.21
CA VAL A 209 -8.17 -4.34 -16.64
C VAL A 209 -9.69 -4.35 -16.48
N VAL A 210 -10.43 -4.85 -17.47
CA VAL A 210 -11.90 -4.83 -17.48
C VAL A 210 -12.48 -6.04 -16.75
N LYS A 211 -11.92 -7.24 -16.97
CA LYS A 211 -12.52 -8.50 -16.49
C LYS A 211 -12.35 -8.72 -14.98
N ASP A 212 -11.25 -8.24 -14.39
CA ASP A 212 -11.03 -8.34 -12.93
C ASP A 212 -11.97 -7.38 -12.17
N GLY A 213 -12.49 -6.34 -12.83
CA GLY A 213 -13.49 -5.42 -12.26
C GLY A 213 -12.98 -4.53 -11.13
N ARG A 214 -11.78 -4.78 -10.59
CA ARG A 214 -11.20 -4.03 -9.46
C ARG A 214 -11.03 -2.54 -9.76
N LEU A 215 -10.60 -2.20 -10.98
CA LEU A 215 -10.50 -0.80 -11.38
C LEU A 215 -11.88 -0.15 -11.51
N ALA A 216 -12.86 -0.87 -12.09
CA ALA A 216 -14.22 -0.38 -12.23
C ALA A 216 -14.87 -0.12 -10.87
N ASP A 217 -14.77 -1.08 -9.93
CA ASP A 217 -15.26 -0.92 -8.55
C ASP A 217 -14.61 0.29 -7.85
N PHE A 218 -13.29 0.44 -8.00
CA PHE A 218 -12.60 1.59 -7.43
C PHE A 218 -13.07 2.92 -8.03
N ILE A 219 -13.21 3.02 -9.35
CA ILE A 219 -13.66 4.24 -10.03
C ILE A 219 -15.08 4.62 -9.56
N GLU A 220 -16.00 3.65 -9.48
CA GLU A 220 -17.37 3.90 -9.03
C GLU A 220 -17.40 4.38 -7.57
N LYS A 221 -16.63 3.76 -6.67
CA LYS A 221 -16.47 4.26 -5.30
C LYS A 221 -15.87 5.67 -5.29
N ALA A 222 -14.83 5.91 -6.07
CA ALA A 222 -14.15 7.20 -6.13
C ALA A 222 -15.09 8.34 -6.57
N LYS A 223 -16.02 8.08 -7.50
CA LYS A 223 -17.01 9.06 -7.97
C LYS A 223 -17.92 9.60 -6.87
N GLU A 224 -18.23 8.76 -5.88
CA GLU A 224 -19.13 9.12 -4.78
C GLU A 224 -18.36 9.58 -3.55
N HIS A 225 -17.05 9.31 -3.50
CA HIS A 225 -16.25 9.51 -2.30
C HIS A 225 -15.84 10.98 -2.07
N LYS A 226 -15.99 11.46 -0.84
CA LYS A 226 -15.63 12.85 -0.44
C LYS A 226 -14.18 13.23 -0.74
N ILE A 227 -13.25 12.25 -0.66
CA ILE A 227 -11.81 12.46 -0.91
C ILE A 227 -11.56 12.93 -2.34
N PHE A 228 -12.31 12.41 -3.31
CA PHE A 228 -12.12 12.73 -4.73
C PHE A 228 -13.09 13.80 -5.23
N THR A 229 -14.26 13.91 -4.61
CA THR A 229 -15.28 14.90 -5.01
C THR A 229 -15.05 16.29 -4.40
N GLY A 230 -14.22 16.42 -3.36
CA GLY A 230 -13.97 17.69 -2.67
C GLY A 230 -15.20 18.25 -1.93
N LYS A 231 -16.24 17.44 -1.73
CA LYS A 231 -17.46 17.80 -0.98
C LYS A 231 -17.25 17.46 0.50
N ASN A 232 -17.19 18.51 1.33
CA ASN A 232 -17.24 18.40 2.80
C ASN A 232 -18.66 18.17 3.30
#